data_AF-A0A6L7F249-F1
#
_entry.id   AF-A0A6L7F249-F1
#
_cell.length_a   1.000
_cell.length_b   1.000
_cell.length_c   1.000
_cell.angle_alpha   90.00
_cell.angle_beta   90.00
_cell.angle_gamma   90.00
#
_symmetry.space_group_name_H-M   'P 1'
#
loop_
_entity.id
_entity.type
_entity.pdbx_description
1 polymer ?
#
loop_
_entity_poly.entity_id
_entity_poly.type
_entity_poly.pdbx_seq_one_letter_code
_entity_poly.pdbx_strand_id
1 'polypeptide(L)'
;MMLRTAVAAATLALAGLAGPVAFVAGPAQAVSAPASAVVGHPCTHTSSGSCIRGGQFCPQASYGKSGWDAKGRHYVCKGDHTHPHWMKP
;
A
#
# COMPACT_ATOMS: atom_id res chain seq x y z
N MET A 1 -38.11 -7.89 -4.04
CA MET A 1 -37.80 -9.34 -4.14
C MET A 1 -36.36 -9.51 -3.65
N MET A 2 -36.17 -9.93 -2.39
CA MET A 2 -35.85 -11.33 -2.02
C MET A 2 -34.46 -11.68 -2.57
N LEU A 3 -33.41 -11.87 -1.76
CA LEU A 3 -33.37 -12.91 -0.73
C LEU A 3 -32.27 -12.62 0.31
N ARG A 4 -32.65 -12.82 1.57
CA ARG A 4 -31.82 -12.89 2.78
C ARG A 4 -31.35 -14.34 2.96
N THR A 5 -30.11 -14.57 3.39
CA THR A 5 -29.63 -15.73 4.21
C THR A 5 -28.11 -15.58 4.38
N ALA A 6 -27.52 -15.22 5.53
CA ALA A 6 -27.52 -15.82 6.87
C ALA A 6 -26.96 -17.25 6.94
N VAL A 7 -26.21 -17.52 8.02
CA VAL A 7 -25.72 -18.81 8.56
C VAL A 7 -24.32 -19.22 8.03
N ALA A 8 -23.19 -19.10 8.76
CA ALA A 8 -22.77 -19.60 10.09
C ALA A 8 -22.62 -21.12 10.18
N ALA A 9 -21.38 -21.64 10.08
CA ALA A 9 -20.89 -22.90 10.67
C ALA A 9 -19.42 -23.06 10.19
N ALA A 10 -18.37 -22.99 11.02
CA ALA A 10 -18.00 -23.80 12.18
C ALA A 10 -17.85 -25.30 11.85
N THR A 11 -16.65 -25.71 11.42
CA THR A 11 -16.15 -27.09 11.52
C THR A 11 -14.63 -27.04 11.75
N LEU A 12 -14.20 -27.28 13.00
CA LEU A 12 -13.56 -28.53 13.46
C LEU A 12 -12.18 -28.73 12.79
N ALA A 13 -11.10 -28.32 13.46
CA ALA A 13 -10.31 -29.16 14.36
C ALA A 13 -9.73 -30.39 13.62
N LEU A 14 -8.39 -30.41 13.46
CA LEU A 14 -7.61 -31.65 13.60
C LEU A 14 -6.13 -31.26 13.80
N ALA A 15 -5.63 -31.52 15.00
CA ALA A 15 -4.20 -31.58 15.27
C ALA A 15 -3.64 -32.84 14.59
N GLY A 16 -2.61 -32.68 13.74
CA GLY A 16 -1.91 -33.78 13.08
C GLY A 16 -0.41 -33.57 13.20
N LEU A 17 0.25 -34.51 13.88
CA LEU A 17 1.68 -34.58 14.17
C LEU A 17 2.53 -34.95 12.94
N ALA A 18 3.75 -34.41 12.92
CA ALA A 18 4.97 -34.92 12.28
C ALA A 18 5.16 -34.79 10.74
N GLY A 19 6.23 -34.09 10.37
CA GLY A 19 6.85 -34.14 9.03
C GLY A 19 7.63 -32.86 8.67
N PRO A 20 8.97 -32.89 8.51
CA PRO A 20 9.77 -31.71 8.20
C PRO A 20 9.85 -31.46 6.68
N VAL A 21 10.34 -30.25 6.34
CA VAL A 21 10.78 -29.72 5.03
C VAL A 21 9.70 -29.37 3.99
N ALA A 22 9.34 -28.08 3.94
CA ALA A 22 8.99 -27.41 2.68
C ALA A 22 9.21 -25.90 2.81
N PHE A 23 9.85 -25.35 1.78
CA PHE A 23 10.22 -23.95 1.57
C PHE A 23 9.18 -22.93 2.08
N VAL A 24 9.61 -22.08 3.02
CA VAL A 24 8.83 -20.93 3.47
C VAL A 24 8.89 -19.86 2.38
N ALA A 25 7.92 -19.89 1.45
CA ALA A 25 7.50 -18.67 0.77
C ALA A 25 6.91 -17.77 1.86
N GLY A 26 7.75 -16.85 2.37
CA GLY A 26 7.40 -16.00 3.49
C GLY A 26 6.09 -15.27 3.23
N PRO A 27 5.16 -15.22 4.20
CA PRO A 27 4.07 -14.27 4.10
C PRO A 27 4.74 -12.89 4.04
N ALA A 28 4.37 -12.10 3.04
CA ALA A 28 4.65 -10.67 3.07
C ALA A 28 3.97 -10.13 4.33
N GLN A 29 4.74 -10.06 5.42
CA GLN A 29 4.33 -9.45 6.67
C GLN A 29 4.07 -7.99 6.33
N ALA A 30 2.80 -7.65 6.15
CA ALA A 30 2.37 -6.27 6.19
C ALA A 30 2.69 -5.78 7.60
N VAL A 31 3.86 -5.17 7.75
CA VAL A 31 4.32 -4.56 8.99
C VAL A 31 3.35 -3.42 9.28
N SER A 32 2.38 -3.67 10.13
CA SER A 32 1.55 -2.63 10.75
C SER A 32 2.48 -1.80 11.65
N ALA A 33 3.11 -0.79 11.07
CA ALA A 33 3.86 0.20 11.83
C ALA A 33 2.91 0.94 12.79
N PRO A 34 3.36 1.31 14.01
CA PRO A 34 2.54 2.06 14.94
C PRO A 34 2.19 3.41 14.34
N ALA A 35 0.90 3.64 14.08
CA ALA A 35 0.39 4.92 13.64
C ALA A 35 0.47 5.93 14.79
N SER A 36 1.61 6.60 14.95
CA SER A 36 1.66 7.89 15.62
C SER A 36 0.80 8.83 14.79
N ALA A 37 -0.39 9.16 15.30
CA ALA A 37 -1.34 10.06 14.66
C ALA A 37 -0.79 11.50 14.68
N VAL A 38 0.16 11.78 13.79
CA VAL A 38 0.41 13.15 13.33
C VAL A 38 -0.86 13.54 12.58
N VAL A 39 -1.52 14.62 13.01
CA VAL A 39 -2.59 15.28 12.23
C VAL A 39 -1.92 15.85 10.98
N GLY A 40 -1.67 14.98 10.00
CA GLY A 40 -1.10 15.28 8.70
C GLY A 40 -2.15 15.03 7.64
N HIS A 41 -2.08 15.80 6.55
CA HIS A 41 -2.87 15.47 5.37
C HIS A 41 -2.51 14.06 4.88
N PRO A 42 -3.49 13.25 4.43
CA PRO A 42 -3.18 11.98 3.79
C PRO A 42 -2.27 12.26 2.60
N CYS A 43 -1.05 11.72 2.64
CA CYS A 43 -0.05 11.93 1.61
C CYS A 43 0.11 10.69 0.75
N THR A 44 0.67 10.85 -0.45
CA THR A 44 1.14 9.73 -1.25
C THR A 44 2.51 9.31 -0.73
N HIS A 45 2.69 8.03 -0.44
CA HIS A 45 3.95 7.50 0.07
C HIS A 45 4.85 7.00 -1.08
N THR A 46 6.15 7.21 -0.93
CA THR A 46 7.19 6.57 -1.74
C THR A 46 7.36 5.11 -1.32
N SER A 47 8.10 4.33 -2.10
CA SER A 47 8.48 2.95 -1.75
C SER A 47 9.27 2.86 -0.43
N SER A 48 9.96 3.92 -0.05
CA SER A 48 10.65 4.04 1.25
C SER A 48 9.73 4.44 2.41
N GLY A 49 8.42 4.58 2.17
CA GLY A 49 7.42 4.89 3.19
C GLY A 49 7.32 6.36 3.60
N SER A 50 8.07 7.26 2.95
CA SER A 50 7.99 8.71 3.20
C SER A 50 6.96 9.38 2.29
N CYS A 51 6.36 10.50 2.70
CA CYS A 51 5.53 11.29 1.79
C CYS A 51 6.35 11.81 0.60
N ILE A 52 5.74 11.81 -0.59
CA ILE A 52 6.35 12.40 -1.79
C ILE A 52 6.70 13.87 -1.58
N ARG A 53 7.65 14.37 -2.37
CA ARG A 53 8.00 15.79 -2.43
C ARG A 53 8.07 16.24 -3.89
N GLY A 54 7.75 17.51 -4.15
CA GLY A 54 7.94 18.07 -5.49
C GLY A 54 9.38 17.92 -5.98
N GLY A 55 9.53 17.48 -7.22
CA GLY A 55 10.82 17.20 -7.87
C GLY A 55 11.41 15.83 -7.55
N GLN A 56 10.80 15.01 -6.68
CA GLN A 56 11.25 13.63 -6.50
C GLN A 56 10.87 12.77 -7.69
N PHE A 57 11.70 11.75 -7.95
CA PHE A 57 11.36 10.66 -8.85
C PHE A 57 10.03 10.02 -8.47
N CYS A 58 9.21 9.71 -9.47
CA CYS A 58 7.99 8.93 -9.30
C CYS A 58 8.11 7.59 -10.04
N PRO A 59 7.55 6.50 -9.51
CA PRO A 59 7.55 5.22 -10.20
C PRO A 59 6.86 5.33 -11.57
N GLN A 60 7.36 4.60 -12.56
CA GLN A 60 6.77 4.59 -13.91
C GLN A 60 5.28 4.20 -13.89
N ALA A 61 4.90 3.26 -13.04
CA ALA A 61 3.51 2.84 -12.85
C ALA A 61 2.60 3.99 -12.36
N SER A 62 3.18 5.04 -11.79
CA SER A 62 2.49 6.25 -11.34
C SER A 62 2.51 7.35 -12.39
N TYR A 63 3.06 7.15 -13.59
CA TYR A 63 3.08 8.16 -14.64
C TYR A 63 1.66 8.66 -14.97
N GLY A 64 1.49 9.97 -15.01
CA GLY A 64 0.20 10.65 -15.19
C GLY A 64 -0.72 10.61 -13.94
N LYS A 65 -0.33 9.96 -12.85
CA LYS A 65 -1.08 9.94 -11.60
C LYS A 65 -0.80 11.19 -10.78
N SER A 66 -1.77 11.54 -9.95
CA SER A 66 -1.70 12.62 -8.97
C SER A 66 -1.28 12.09 -7.60
N GLY A 67 -0.59 12.91 -6.83
CA GLY A 67 -0.22 12.63 -5.45
C GLY A 67 -0.13 13.89 -4.58
N TRP A 68 -0.06 13.68 -3.27
CA TRP A 68 -0.04 14.75 -2.27
C TRP A 68 1.17 14.62 -1.37
N ASP A 69 1.82 15.73 -1.03
CA ASP A 69 2.86 15.71 0.01
C ASP A 69 2.28 15.83 1.42
N ALA A 70 3.16 15.74 2.43
CA ALA A 70 2.78 15.89 3.84
C ALA A 70 2.11 17.23 4.20
N LYS A 71 2.30 18.26 3.36
CA LYS A 71 1.71 19.60 3.53
C LYS A 71 0.40 19.76 2.75
N GLY A 72 -0.10 18.71 2.10
CA GLY A 72 -1.29 18.78 1.25
C GLY A 72 -1.05 19.51 -0.07
N ARG A 73 0.19 19.60 -0.57
CA ARG A 73 0.47 20.13 -1.91
C ARG A 73 0.26 19.05 -2.95
N HIS A 74 -0.47 19.40 -4.01
CA HIS A 74 -0.78 18.52 -5.13
C HIS A 74 0.37 18.48 -6.14
N TYR A 75 0.67 17.28 -6.62
CA TYR A 75 1.66 17.00 -7.66
C TYR A 75 1.11 15.99 -8.67
N VAL A 76 1.63 16.04 -9.89
CA VAL A 76 1.39 15.06 -10.95
C VAL A 76 2.74 14.44 -11.33
N CYS A 77 2.79 13.12 -11.39
CA CYS A 77 3.95 12.39 -11.90
C CYS A 77 4.01 12.57 -13.41
N LYS A 78 4.94 13.40 -13.89
CA LYS A 78 5.11 13.74 -15.31
C LYS A 78 6.56 14.07 -15.62
N GLY A 79 6.82 14.45 -16.86
CA GLY A 79 8.16 14.78 -17.35
C GLY A 79 8.68 13.69 -18.27
N ASP A 80 9.95 13.34 -18.12
CA ASP A 80 10.58 12.31 -18.93
C ASP A 80 9.94 10.93 -18.69
N HIS A 81 9.56 10.24 -19.76
CA HIS A 81 8.90 8.93 -19.69
C HIS A 81 9.81 7.80 -19.20
N THR A 82 11.12 8.00 -19.08
CA THR A 82 12.05 7.00 -18.52
C THR A 82 12.41 7.33 -17.08
N HIS A 83 12.44 8.61 -16.72
CA HIS A 83 12.71 9.13 -15.38
C HIS A 83 11.68 10.20 -14.99
N PRO A 84 10.43 9.81 -14.71
CA PRO A 84 9.40 10.80 -14.40
C PRO A 84 9.54 11.31 -12.97
N HIS A 85 9.02 12.51 -12.72
CA HIS A 85 9.10 13.17 -11.42
C HIS A 85 7.75 13.76 -10.99
N TRP A 86 7.56 13.90 -9.68
CA TRP A 86 6.41 14.60 -9.10
C TRP A 86 6.54 16.11 -9.33
N MET A 87 5.83 16.64 -10.32
CA MET A 87 5.87 18.05 -10.69
C MET A 87 4.56 18.73 -10.31
N LYS A 88 4.56 20.08 -10.23
CA LYS A 88 3.30 20.81 -10.10
C LYS A 88 2.41 20.51 -11.32
N PRO A 89 1.07 20.44 -11.15
CA PRO A 89 0.12 20.14 -12.22
C PRO A 89 0.39 20.91 -13.52
#